data_AF-A0A350PHJ9-F1
#
_entry.id   AF-A0A350PHJ9-F1
#
_cell.length_a   1.000
_cell.length_b   1.000
_cell.length_c   1.000
_cell.angle_alpha   90.00
_cell.angle_beta   90.00
_cell.angle_gamma   90.00
#
_symmetry.space_group_name_H-M   'P 1'
#
loop_
_entity.id
_entity.type
_entity.pdbx_description
1 polymer ?
#
loop_
_entity_poly.entity_id
_entity_poly.type
_entity_poly.pdbx_seq_one_letter_code
_entity_poly.pdbx_strand_id
1 'polypeptide(L)'
;MKKKLVRLFINPEHRQQALELATSLGIENNLFVGADLRGVDLRGIDLRGANLHSANLTGANLRFADLSGADLSPGTVMRTKFSRRIKYDNRTKWPKGFKP
;
A
#
# COMPACT_ATOMS: atom_id res chain seq x y z
N MET A 1 -12.32 -4.21 12.11
CA MET A 1 -11.55 -3.00 12.47
C MET A 1 -10.55 -2.56 11.40
N LYS A 2 -9.56 -3.39 11.00
CA LYS A 2 -8.52 -3.03 10.01
C LYS A 2 -9.03 -2.44 8.68
N LYS A 3 -10.09 -3.00 8.08
CA LYS A 3 -10.68 -2.46 6.83
C LYS A 3 -11.14 -0.99 6.93
N LYS A 4 -11.64 -0.56 8.09
CA LYS A 4 -12.09 0.82 8.31
C LYS A 4 -10.89 1.77 8.41
N LEU A 5 -9.85 1.37 9.14
CA LEU A 5 -8.59 2.10 9.26
C LEU A 5 -7.87 2.26 7.91
N VAL A 6 -7.78 1.19 7.11
CA VAL A 6 -7.19 1.25 5.77
C VAL A 6 -7.92 2.27 4.89
N ARG A 7 -9.26 2.32 4.94
CA ARG A 7 -10.04 3.32 4.20
C ARG A 7 -9.78 4.75 4.66
N LEU A 8 -9.67 4.97 5.98
CA LEU A 8 -9.35 6.29 6.52
C LEU A 8 -7.95 6.76 6.10
N PHE A 9 -6.98 5.85 6.06
CA PHE A 9 -5.61 6.18 5.63
C PHE A 9 -5.53 6.60 4.16
N ILE A 10 -6.31 5.93 3.32
CA ILE A 10 -6.29 6.15 1.87
C ILE A 10 -7.00 7.45 1.49
N ASN A 11 -8.04 7.84 2.24
CA ASN A 11 -8.67 9.15 2.07
C ASN A 11 -7.73 10.26 2.60
N PRO A 12 -7.25 11.20 1.75
CA PRO A 12 -6.39 12.29 2.19
C PRO A 12 -7.00 13.14 3.31
N GLU A 13 -8.33 13.33 3.32
CA GLU A 13 -9.06 14.12 4.32
C GLU A 13 -8.94 13.52 5.73
N HIS A 14 -8.83 12.19 5.83
CA HIS A 14 -8.80 11.46 7.09
C HIS A 14 -7.43 10.81 7.39
N ARG A 15 -6.42 11.02 6.53
CA ARG A 15 -5.13 10.34 6.64
C ARG A 15 -4.44 10.61 7.98
N GLN A 16 -4.46 11.85 8.47
CA GLN A 16 -3.82 12.21 9.73
C GLN A 16 -4.46 11.48 10.92
N GLN A 17 -5.79 11.42 10.98
CA GLN A 17 -6.51 10.66 12.00
C GLN A 17 -6.23 9.16 11.90
N ALA A 18 -6.13 8.63 10.69
CA ALA A 18 -5.79 7.23 10.48
C ALA A 18 -4.37 6.90 10.94
N LEU A 19 -3.41 7.81 10.72
CA LEU A 19 -2.04 7.70 11.20
C LEU A 19 -1.99 7.72 12.72
N GLU A 20 -2.63 8.70 13.36
CA GLU A 20 -2.69 8.81 14.83
C GLU A 20 -3.30 7.57 15.47
N LEU A 21 -4.41 7.08 14.93
CA LEU A 21 -5.06 5.87 15.43
C LEU A 21 -4.20 4.61 15.17
N ALA A 22 -3.53 4.52 14.02
CA ALA A 22 -2.66 3.39 13.74
C ALA A 22 -1.44 3.36 14.68
N THR A 23 -0.84 4.53 14.95
CA THR A 23 0.26 4.70 15.90
C THR A 23 -0.18 4.40 17.32
N SER A 24 -1.35 4.90 17.77
CA SER A 24 -1.85 4.64 19.12
C SER A 24 -2.16 3.16 19.36
N LEU A 25 -2.47 2.43 18.29
CA LEU A 25 -2.73 0.99 18.31
C LEU A 25 -1.47 0.14 18.07
N GLY A 26 -0.33 0.74 17.71
CA GLY A 26 0.91 0.03 17.36
C GLY A 26 0.77 -0.87 16.14
N ILE A 27 -0.07 -0.49 15.18
CA ILE A 27 -0.37 -1.28 13.97
C ILE A 27 0.02 -0.58 12.66
N GLU A 28 0.65 0.58 12.71
CA GLU A 28 1.00 1.38 11.54
C GLU A 28 1.78 0.59 10.49
N ASN A 29 2.78 -0.18 10.94
CA ASN A 29 3.58 -1.00 10.04
C ASN A 29 2.83 -2.22 9.48
N ASN A 30 1.76 -2.70 10.13
CA ASN A 30 1.00 -3.88 9.74
C ASN A 30 -0.42 -3.56 9.26
N LEU A 31 -0.69 -2.28 8.96
CA LEU A 31 -2.01 -1.78 8.58
C LEU A 31 -2.53 -2.45 7.31
N PHE A 32 -1.63 -2.72 6.35
CA PHE A 32 -1.97 -3.24 5.03
C PHE A 32 -1.79 -4.75 4.86
N VAL A 33 -1.31 -5.46 5.89
CA VAL A 33 -1.09 -6.91 5.82
C VAL A 33 -2.41 -7.62 5.57
N GLY A 34 -2.49 -8.37 4.47
CA GLY A 34 -3.71 -9.06 4.02
C GLY A 34 -4.85 -8.13 3.59
N ALA A 35 -4.58 -6.84 3.36
CA ALA A 35 -5.63 -5.88 3.01
C ALA A 35 -6.21 -6.16 1.61
N ASP A 36 -7.54 -6.10 1.51
CA ASP A 36 -8.25 -6.08 0.24
C ASP A 36 -8.28 -4.65 -0.31
N LEU A 37 -7.37 -4.36 -1.25
CA LEU A 37 -7.17 -3.06 -1.89
C LEU A 37 -7.58 -3.10 -3.37
N ARG A 38 -8.43 -4.07 -3.76
CA ARG A 38 -8.84 -4.23 -5.16
C ARG A 38 -9.53 -2.97 -5.68
N GLY A 39 -9.06 -2.48 -6.83
CA GLY A 39 -9.61 -1.31 -7.51
C GLY A 39 -9.45 0.02 -6.76
N VAL A 40 -8.75 0.05 -5.62
CA VAL A 40 -8.63 1.26 -4.81
C VAL A 40 -7.71 2.28 -5.49
N ASP A 41 -8.06 3.55 -5.36
CA ASP A 41 -7.22 4.67 -5.81
C ASP A 41 -6.16 5.00 -4.75
N LEU A 42 -4.91 4.70 -5.06
CA LEU A 42 -3.72 4.92 -4.24
C LEU A 42 -2.75 5.88 -4.95
N ARG A 43 -3.25 6.76 -5.83
CA ARG A 43 -2.40 7.70 -6.57
C ARG A 43 -1.62 8.60 -5.63
N GLY A 44 -0.32 8.73 -5.86
CA GLY A 44 0.55 9.63 -5.11
C GLY A 44 0.70 9.28 -3.62
N ILE A 45 0.27 8.10 -3.20
CA ILE A 45 0.37 7.70 -1.79
C ILE A 45 1.83 7.47 -1.39
N ASP A 46 2.14 7.82 -0.15
CA ASP A 46 3.39 7.45 0.50
C ASP A 46 3.19 6.08 1.19
N LEU A 47 3.84 5.05 0.65
CA LEU A 47 3.88 3.70 1.18
C LEU A 47 5.33 3.28 1.45
N ARG A 48 6.24 4.24 1.69
CA ARG A 48 7.64 3.93 1.99
C ARG A 48 7.72 3.02 3.22
N GLY A 49 8.43 1.90 3.08
CA GLY A 49 8.58 0.90 4.14
C GLY A 49 7.31 0.14 4.54
N ALA A 50 6.18 0.33 3.86
CA ALA A 50 4.92 -0.29 4.25
C ALA A 50 4.96 -1.82 4.10
N ASN A 51 4.40 -2.53 5.08
CA ASN A 51 4.16 -3.97 4.98
C ASN A 51 2.83 -4.24 4.25
N LEU A 52 2.92 -4.62 2.97
CA LEU A 52 1.82 -5.00 2.10
C LEU A 52 1.77 -6.53 1.91
N HIS A 53 2.38 -7.30 2.81
CA HIS A 53 2.40 -8.75 2.75
C HIS A 53 0.97 -9.30 2.67
N SER A 54 0.75 -10.21 1.73
CA SER A 54 -0.53 -10.81 1.36
C SER A 54 -1.64 -9.83 0.93
N ALA A 55 -1.32 -8.56 0.64
CA ALA A 55 -2.31 -7.60 0.16
C ALA A 55 -2.78 -7.92 -1.27
N ASN A 56 -4.06 -7.67 -1.55
CA ASN A 56 -4.63 -7.80 -2.88
C ASN A 56 -4.80 -6.42 -3.51
N LEU A 57 -3.89 -6.07 -4.41
CA LEU A 57 -3.86 -4.80 -5.16
C LEU A 57 -4.46 -4.93 -6.57
N THR A 58 -5.24 -6.00 -6.84
CA THR A 58 -5.77 -6.26 -8.19
C THR A 58 -6.56 -5.06 -8.71
N GLY A 59 -6.13 -4.48 -9.83
CA GLY A 59 -6.78 -3.31 -10.42
C GLY A 59 -6.58 -1.98 -9.67
N ALA A 60 -5.85 -1.96 -8.55
CA ALA A 60 -5.57 -0.74 -7.79
C ALA A 60 -4.76 0.27 -8.62
N ASN A 61 -4.88 1.56 -8.30
CA ASN A 61 -4.16 2.62 -8.99
C ASN A 61 -3.01 3.16 -8.15
N LEU A 62 -1.78 2.74 -8.43
CA LEU A 62 -0.55 3.16 -7.72
C LEU A 62 0.27 4.19 -8.50
N ARG A 63 -0.32 4.87 -9.49
CA ARG A 63 0.42 5.89 -10.26
C ARG A 63 0.97 6.97 -9.32
N PHE A 64 2.23 7.35 -9.53
CA PHE A 64 2.96 8.34 -8.72
C PHE A 64 3.18 7.97 -7.24
N ALA A 65 2.84 6.75 -6.80
CA ALA A 65 3.09 6.32 -5.42
C ALA A 65 4.59 6.13 -5.15
N ASP A 66 4.97 6.26 -3.87
CA ASP A 66 6.29 5.90 -3.37
C ASP A 66 6.23 4.59 -2.60
N LEU A 67 6.85 3.55 -3.15
CA LEU A 67 6.93 2.19 -2.61
C LEU A 67 8.35 1.85 -2.14
N SER A 68 9.23 2.83 -1.97
CA SER A 68 10.62 2.59 -1.56
C SER A 68 10.67 1.82 -0.25
N GLY A 69 11.33 0.66 -0.25
CA GLY A 69 11.39 -0.27 0.90
C GLY A 69 10.09 -0.99 1.26
N ALA A 70 9.02 -0.87 0.48
CA ALA A 70 7.77 -1.59 0.76
C ALA A 70 7.90 -3.09 0.51
N ASP A 71 7.20 -3.91 1.29
CA ASP A 71 7.13 -5.36 1.09
C ASP A 71 5.76 -5.77 0.56
N LEU A 72 5.66 -6.02 -0.75
CA LEU A 72 4.46 -6.48 -1.42
C LEU A 72 4.44 -8.01 -1.61
N SER A 73 5.40 -8.75 -1.03
CA SER A 73 5.58 -10.19 -1.28
C SER A 73 5.26 -11.05 -0.05
N PRO A 74 4.44 -12.10 -0.17
CA PRO A 74 3.61 -12.42 -1.32
C PRO A 74 2.48 -11.39 -1.44
N GLY A 75 1.85 -11.29 -2.59
CA GLY A 75 0.76 -10.34 -2.81
C GLY A 75 0.27 -10.45 -4.24
N THR A 76 -0.83 -9.79 -4.56
CA THR A 76 -1.38 -9.80 -5.92
C THR A 76 -1.39 -8.41 -6.51
N VAL A 77 -0.65 -8.20 -7.60
CA VAL A 77 -0.54 -6.93 -8.34
C VAL A 77 -1.08 -7.04 -9.78
N MET A 78 -2.01 -7.96 -10.00
CA MET A 78 -2.61 -8.17 -11.32
C MET A 78 -3.42 -6.95 -11.75
N ARG A 79 -3.22 -6.47 -12.99
CA ARG A 79 -3.92 -5.28 -13.53
C ARG A 79 -3.74 -4.01 -12.69
N THR A 80 -2.81 -4.00 -11.73
CA THR A 80 -2.48 -2.82 -10.93
C THR A 80 -1.88 -1.78 -11.85
N LYS A 81 -2.36 -0.54 -11.74
CA LYS A 81 -1.94 0.57 -12.60
C LYS A 81 -0.69 1.20 -12.01
N PHE A 82 0.46 0.83 -12.54
CA PHE A 82 1.73 1.52 -12.31
C PHE A 82 1.93 2.61 -13.38
N SER A 83 2.91 3.49 -13.16
CA SER A 83 3.37 4.47 -14.15
C SER A 83 4.88 4.55 -14.11
N ARG A 84 5.53 5.10 -15.14
CA ARG A 84 6.98 5.39 -15.14
C ARG A 84 7.46 6.25 -13.95
N ARG A 85 6.54 6.88 -13.20
CA ARG A 85 6.82 7.76 -12.06
C ARG A 85 6.60 7.12 -10.70
N ILE A 86 6.30 5.82 -10.62
CA ILE A 86 6.34 5.15 -9.31
C ILE A 86 7.78 5.17 -8.80
N LYS A 87 7.95 5.30 -7.48
CA LYS A 87 9.26 5.20 -6.85
C LYS A 87 9.36 3.87 -6.13
N TYR A 88 10.49 3.20 -6.29
CA TYR A 88 10.86 1.98 -5.58
C TYR A 88 12.39 1.86 -5.59
N ASP A 89 12.93 1.06 -4.69
CA ASP A 89 14.38 0.88 -4.51
C ASP A 89 14.75 -0.60 -4.37
N ASN A 90 16.03 -0.88 -4.12
CA ASN A 90 16.56 -2.24 -3.94
C ASN A 90 16.03 -2.97 -2.70
N ARG A 91 15.36 -2.27 -1.77
CA ARG A 91 14.72 -2.85 -0.59
C ARG A 91 13.27 -3.25 -0.86
N THR A 92 12.69 -2.76 -1.96
CA THR A 92 11.29 -3.01 -2.31
C THR A 92 11.14 -4.47 -2.74
N LYS A 93 10.23 -5.21 -2.10
CA LYS A 93 9.96 -6.60 -2.43
C LYS A 93 8.67 -6.72 -3.23
N TRP A 94 8.77 -7.37 -4.38
CA TRP A 94 7.66 -7.56 -5.31
C TRP A 94 7.14 -9.00 -5.28
N PRO A 95 5.86 -9.24 -5.60
CA PRO A 95 5.36 -10.60 -5.81
C PRO A 95 6.21 -11.36 -6.82
N LYS A 96 6.31 -12.68 -6.62
CA LYS A 96 7.09 -13.57 -7.49
C LYS A 96 6.72 -13.35 -8.97
N GLY A 97 7.74 -13.14 -9.81
CA GLY A 97 7.56 -12.94 -11.25
C GLY A 97 7.11 -11.53 -11.66
N PHE A 98 6.99 -10.60 -10.72
CA PHE A 98 6.68 -9.20 -11.02
C PHE A 98 7.87 -8.29 -10.71
N LYS A 99 8.20 -7.41 -11.64
CA LYS A 99 9.08 -6.26 -11.44
C LYS A 99 8.54 -5.11 -12.32
N PRO A 100 8.27 -3.91 -11.76
CA PRO A 100 7.60 -2.84 -12.48
C PRO A 100 8.50 -2.05 -13.45
#